data_AF-A0A2A4YMV8-F1
#
_entry.id   AF-A0A2A4YMV8-F1
#
_cell.length_a   1.000
_cell.length_b   1.000
_cell.length_c   1.000
_cell.angle_alpha   90.00
_cell.angle_beta   90.00
_cell.angle_gamma   90.00
#
_symmetry.space_group_name_H-M   'P 1'
#
loop_
_entity.id
_entity.type
_entity.pdbx_description
1 polymer ?
#
loop_
_entity_poly.entity_id
_entity_poly.type
_entity_poly.pdbx_seq_one_letter_code
_entity_poly.pdbx_strand_id
1 'polypeptide(L)'
;MNRLWGTITFRSLVSAYTKLQSKIVSDVRKIASSMSQATPGKFLLLQFGMSQVTQVGESISNLIAQVNSMIMNAVRNQKGG
;
A
#
# COMPACT_ATOMS: atom_id res chain seq x y z
N MET A 1 -2.11 -24.12 -22.36
CA MET A 1 -1.32 -23.50 -21.27
C MET A 1 -0.93 -22.10 -21.70
N ASN A 2 -1.59 -21.07 -21.16
CA ASN A 2 -1.08 -19.69 -21.14
C ASN A 2 -1.58 -19.08 -19.82
N ARG A 3 -0.67 -18.83 -18.87
CA ARG A 3 -1.02 -18.29 -17.55
C ARG A 3 -1.43 -16.83 -17.75
N LEU A 4 -2.72 -16.53 -17.57
CA LEU A 4 -3.21 -15.15 -17.45
C LEU A 4 -2.64 -14.59 -16.14
N TRP A 5 -1.52 -13.87 -16.24
CA TRP A 5 -1.03 -13.02 -15.17
C TRP A 5 -2.16 -12.06 -14.82
N GLY A 6 -2.75 -12.21 -13.63
CA GLY A 6 -3.92 -11.45 -13.22
C GLY A 6 -3.68 -9.96 -13.44
N THR A 7 -4.57 -9.31 -14.18
CA THR A 7 -4.50 -7.87 -14.42
C THR A 7 -4.63 -7.14 -13.09
N ILE A 8 -3.51 -6.67 -12.56
CA ILE A 8 -3.49 -5.85 -11.34
C ILE A 8 -3.99 -4.47 -11.73
N THR A 9 -5.23 -4.18 -11.36
CA THR A 9 -5.83 -2.85 -11.53
C THR A 9 -5.45 -1.97 -10.35
N PHE A 10 -5.36 -0.65 -10.56
CA PHE A 10 -5.13 0.32 -9.47
C PHE A 10 -6.11 0.12 -8.30
N ARG A 11 -7.37 -0.20 -8.61
CA ARG A 11 -8.40 -0.53 -7.61
C ARG A 11 -8.06 -1.76 -6.77
N SER A 12 -7.54 -2.82 -7.39
CA SER A 12 -7.08 -4.02 -6.67
C SER A 12 -5.87 -3.72 -5.78
N LEU A 13 -4.96 -2.85 -6.23
CA LEU A 13 -3.77 -2.45 -5.48
C LEU A 13 -4.13 -1.62 -4.24
N VAL A 14 -5.03 -0.63 -4.40
CA VAL A 14 -5.56 0.18 -3.29
C VAL A 14 -6.32 -0.70 -2.30
N SER A 15 -7.16 -1.62 -2.78
CA SER A 15 -7.89 -2.53 -1.89
C SER A 15 -6.97 -3.46 -1.10
N ALA A 16 -5.90 -3.97 -1.72
CA ALA A 16 -4.89 -4.77 -1.04
C ALA A 16 -4.13 -3.95 0.02
N TYR A 17 -3.79 -2.69 -0.29
CA TYR A 17 -3.17 -1.76 0.66
C TYR A 17 -4.07 -1.49 1.87
N THR A 18 -5.35 -1.18 1.65
CA THR A 18 -6.31 -0.94 2.75
C THR A 18 -6.45 -2.17 3.65
N LYS A 19 -6.45 -3.38 3.08
CA LYS A 19 -6.46 -4.63 3.84
C LYS A 19 -5.18 -4.82 4.66
N LEU A 20 -4.02 -4.55 4.08
CA LEU A 20 -2.73 -4.64 4.76
C LEU A 20 -2.67 -3.64 5.91
N GLN A 21 -2.99 -2.36 5.66
CA GLN A 21 -3.03 -1.31 6.67
C GLN A 21 -3.98 -1.65 7.83
N SER A 22 -5.19 -2.13 7.52
CA SER A 22 -6.18 -2.51 8.54
C SER A 22 -5.69 -3.66 9.41
N LYS A 23 -4.99 -4.65 8.83
CA LYS A 23 -4.38 -5.76 9.56
C LYS A 23 -3.31 -5.26 10.53
N ILE A 24 -2.43 -4.37 10.09
CA ILE A 24 -1.38 -3.81 10.94
C ILE A 24 -1.97 -3.00 12.09
N VAL A 25 -2.95 -2.14 11.83
CA VAL A 25 -3.62 -1.37 12.89
C VAL A 25 -4.27 -2.29 13.93
N SER A 26 -4.87 -3.40 13.49
CA SER A 26 -5.38 -4.44 14.38
C SER A 26 -4.26 -5.09 15.21
N ASP A 27 -3.13 -5.43 14.60
CA ASP A 27 -2.00 -6.06 15.29
C ASP A 27 -1.33 -5.11 16.30
N VAL A 28 -1.20 -3.82 15.97
CA VAL A 28 -0.79 -2.76 16.91
C VAL A 28 -1.73 -2.73 18.11
N ARG A 29 -3.04 -2.67 17.87
CA ARG A 29 -4.06 -2.62 18.93
C ARG A 29 -4.00 -3.84 19.84
N LYS A 30 -3.81 -5.04 19.27
CA LYS A 30 -3.66 -6.29 20.04
C LYS A 30 -2.42 -6.26 20.93
N ILE A 31 -1.26 -5.87 20.38
CA ILE A 31 0.00 -5.81 21.15
C ILE A 31 -0.10 -4.75 22.25
N ALA A 32 -0.65 -3.57 21.94
CA ALA A 32 -0.87 -2.49 22.90
C ALA A 32 -1.84 -2.90 24.02
N SER A 33 -2.89 -3.66 23.70
CA SER A 33 -3.83 -4.19 24.71
C SER A 33 -3.22 -5.23 25.64
N SER A 34 -2.09 -5.85 25.25
CA SER A 34 -1.36 -6.85 26.04
C SER A 34 0.06 -6.39 26.39
N MET A 35 0.26 -5.08 26.64
CA MET A 35 1.60 -4.48 26.77
C MET A 35 2.50 -5.18 27.80
N SER A 36 1.90 -5.72 28.87
CA SER A 36 2.59 -6.48 29.92
C SER A 36 3.08 -7.88 29.49
N GLN A 37 2.67 -8.37 28.31
CA GLN A 37 3.08 -9.64 27.66
C GLN A 37 3.63 -9.44 26.23
N ALA A 38 3.95 -8.20 25.85
CA ALA A 38 4.51 -7.89 24.55
C ALA A 38 6.00 -8.28 24.52
N THR A 39 6.31 -9.48 23.99
CA THR A 39 7.69 -9.94 23.83
C THR A 39 8.40 -9.17 22.71
N PRO A 40 9.73 -8.99 22.77
CA PRO A 40 10.52 -8.31 21.72
C PRO A 40 10.25 -8.84 20.30
N GLY A 41 9.96 -10.14 20.15
CA GLY A 41 9.58 -10.73 18.87
C GLY A 41 8.27 -10.18 18.28
N LYS A 42 7.27 -9.83 19.11
CA LYS A 42 6.03 -9.21 18.64
C LYS A 42 6.26 -7.78 18.13
N PHE A 43 7.16 -7.04 18.75
CA PHE A 43 7.57 -5.72 18.29
C PHE A 43 8.34 -5.78 16.96
N LEU A 44 9.23 -6.76 16.78
CA LEU A 44 9.92 -6.99 15.50
C LEU A 44 8.95 -7.33 14.37
N LEU A 45 7.98 -8.21 14.62
CA LEU A 45 6.95 -8.55 13.63
C LEU A 45 6.09 -7.34 13.27
N LEU A 46 5.74 -6.52 14.27
CA LEU A 46 5.02 -5.28 14.02
C LEU A 46 5.85 -4.30 13.19
N GLN A 47 7.12 -4.11 13.54
CA GLN A 47 8.04 -3.24 12.81
C GLN A 47 8.23 -3.70 11.36
N PHE A 48 8.32 -5.01 11.13
CA PHE A 48 8.38 -5.60 9.80
C PHE A 48 7.09 -5.43 9.01
N GLY A 49 5.92 -5.57 9.67
CA GLY A 49 4.66 -5.23 9.03
C GLY A 49 4.63 -3.74 8.62
N MET A 50 4.98 -2.86 9.55
CA MET A 50 4.98 -1.40 9.31
C MET A 50 5.89 -1.04 8.12
N SER A 51 7.08 -1.64 8.00
CA SER A 51 7.97 -1.40 6.85
C SER A 51 7.35 -1.83 5.52
N GLN A 52 6.62 -2.95 5.49
CA GLN A 52 5.89 -3.38 4.29
C GLN A 52 4.79 -2.39 3.91
N VAL A 53 4.01 -1.89 4.87
CA VAL A 53 2.97 -0.89 4.59
C VAL A 53 3.58 0.40 4.04
N THR A 54 4.69 0.88 4.62
CA THR A 54 5.39 2.06 4.11
C THR A 54 5.88 1.86 2.68
N GLN A 55 6.54 0.75 2.39
CA GLN A 55 7.08 0.45 1.06
C GLN A 55 5.98 0.35 -0.01
N VAL A 56 4.85 -0.29 0.32
CA VAL A 56 3.70 -0.37 -0.59
C VAL A 56 3.04 1.01 -0.76
N GLY A 57 2.97 1.81 0.31
CA GLY A 57 2.45 3.18 0.26
C GLY A 57 3.26 4.12 -0.63
N GLU A 58 4.59 4.05 -0.57
CA GLU A 58 5.47 4.79 -1.48
C GLU A 58 5.27 4.37 -2.94
N SER A 59 5.16 3.06 -3.19
CA SER A 59 4.90 2.53 -4.53
C SER A 59 3.57 3.04 -5.12
N ILE A 60 2.51 3.08 -4.29
CA ILE A 60 1.21 3.67 -4.68
C ILE A 60 1.35 5.17 -4.95
N SER A 61 2.06 5.90 -4.09
CA SER A 61 2.27 7.35 -4.24
C SER A 61 2.99 7.68 -5.54
N ASN A 62 4.01 6.89 -5.90
CA ASN A 62 4.73 7.01 -7.16
C ASN A 62 3.83 6.72 -8.37
N LEU A 63 2.97 5.70 -8.29
CA LEU A 63 2.01 5.39 -9.35
C LEU A 63 0.98 6.52 -9.54
N ILE A 64 0.47 7.10 -8.46
CA ILE A 64 -0.44 8.26 -8.53
C ILE A 64 0.26 9.45 -9.18
N ALA A 65 1.51 9.73 -8.81
CA ALA A 65 2.30 10.79 -9.41
C ALA A 65 2.51 10.60 -10.93
N GLN A 66 2.74 9.36 -11.36
CA GLN A 66 2.86 9.01 -12.79
C GLN A 66 1.52 9.20 -13.53
N VAL A 67 0.40 8.76 -12.95
CA VAL A 67 -0.94 8.96 -13.52
C VAL A 67 -1.27 10.45 -13.64
N ASN A 68 -1.01 11.24 -12.60
CA ASN A 68 -1.21 12.69 -12.64
C ASN A 68 -0.36 13.35 -13.72
N SER A 69 0.90 12.94 -13.88
CA SER A 69 1.78 13.45 -14.93
C SER A 69 1.25 13.11 -16.33
N MET A 70 0.75 11.89 -16.52
CA MET A 70 0.13 11.46 -17.78
C MET A 70 -1.13 12.27 -18.10
N ILE A 71 -2.00 12.48 -17.11
CA ILE A 71 -3.22 13.30 -17.27
C ILE A 71 -2.84 14.74 -17.62
N MET A 72 -1.89 15.36 -16.92
CA MET A 72 -1.45 16.73 -17.23
C MET A 72 -0.89 16.85 -18.64
N ASN A 73 -0.10 15.87 -19.09
CA ASN A 73 0.43 15.83 -20.45
C ASN A 73 -0.68 15.68 -21.49
N ALA A 74 -1.68 14.83 -21.23
CA ALA A 74 -2.84 14.66 -22.11
C ALA A 74 -3.69 15.94 -22.20
N VAL A 75 -3.99 16.59 -21.07
CA VAL A 75 -4.75 17.85 -21.03
C VAL A 75 -3.98 18.99 -21.70
N ARG A 76 -2.66 19.05 -21.52
CA ARG A 76 -1.81 20.04 -22.17
C ARG A 76 -1.80 19.86 -23.69
N ASN A 77 -1.73 18.63 -24.18
CA ASN A 77 -1.81 18.31 -25.60
C ASN A 77 -3.20 18.60 -26.19
N GLN A 78 -4.27 18.57 -25.38
CA GLN A 78 -5.63 18.92 -25.82
C GLN A 78 -5.89 20.42 -25.93
N LYS A 79 -5.13 21.28 -25.24
CA LYS A 79 -5.30 22.75 -25.32
C LYS A 79 -4.52 23.42 -26.45
N GLY A 80 -3.67 22.68 -27.15
CA GLY A 80 -2.83 23.17 -28.25
C GLY A 80 -3.29 22.79 -29.66
N GLY A 81 -4.42 22.08 -29.79
CA GLY A 81 -5.11 21.83 -31.06
C GLY A 81 -6.44 22.57 -31.09
#